data_AF-A0A8H3U1C0-F1
#
_entry.id   AF-A0A8H3U1C0-F1
#
_cell.length_a   1.000
_cell.length_b   1.000
_cell.length_c   1.000
_cell.angle_alpha   90.00
_cell.angle_beta   90.00
_cell.angle_gamma   90.00
#
_symmetry.space_group_name_H-M   'P 1'
#
loop_
_entity.id
_entity.type
_entity.pdbx_description
1 polymer ?
#
loop_
_entity_poly.entity_id
_entity_poly.type
_entity_poly.pdbx_seq_one_letter_code
_entity_poly.pdbx_strand_id
1 'polypeptide(L)'
;MSVCSCSSLAPTVSTIRTSTSNSSSTSSGIARLHRKPQKPLLVMFLKGRDASARLSIVAVEIDHNTAVKRERCECYNSHSSCRVSCVEQERGGTLRAQRWDAEDLAAWDVAKVGEWQRKEGEKVWPNLRRVSMKFEKMEDRYKFAGSPCSCNVRTTHELSRCNLESHNGLFGIVKQVGDEMLRKYHSEQDQASSRTIQLGPVPEGDF
;
A
#
# COMPACT_ATOMS: atom_id res chain seq x y z
N MET A 1 -36.69 7.97 14.01
CA MET A 1 -35.54 8.15 13.09
C MET A 1 -34.30 8.31 13.96
N SER A 2 -33.45 7.29 14.04
CA SER A 2 -32.28 7.29 14.93
C SER A 2 -31.01 7.34 14.09
N VAL A 3 -30.24 8.41 14.26
CA VAL A 3 -28.93 8.61 13.63
C VAL A 3 -27.86 8.16 14.62
N CYS A 4 -27.20 7.03 14.34
CA CYS A 4 -25.98 6.64 15.05
C CYS A 4 -24.77 7.05 14.21
N SER A 5 -24.02 8.01 14.75
CA SER A 5 -22.71 8.46 14.28
C SER A 5 -21.68 7.34 14.46
N CYS A 6 -20.87 7.11 13.43
CA CYS A 6 -19.73 6.21 13.50
C CYS A 6 -18.50 7.07 13.78
N SER A 7 -17.96 6.95 14.99
CA SER A 7 -16.80 7.71 15.46
C SER A 7 -15.60 7.61 14.51
N SER A 8 -15.14 8.77 14.04
CA SER A 8 -13.74 9.12 13.72
C SER A 8 -12.84 7.95 13.28
N LEU A 9 -12.77 7.72 11.97
CA LEU A 9 -11.60 7.07 11.37
C LEU A 9 -10.42 8.06 11.48
N ALA A 10 -9.65 8.00 12.57
CA ALA A 10 -8.34 8.63 12.60
C ALA A 10 -7.40 7.74 11.80
N PRO A 11 -6.88 8.19 10.64
CA PRO A 11 -5.90 7.41 9.90
C PRO A 11 -4.57 7.42 10.68
N THR A 12 -4.28 6.33 11.39
CA THR A 12 -2.97 6.13 12.01
C THR A 12 -2.01 5.59 10.96
N VAL A 13 -1.00 6.39 10.60
CA VAL A 13 0.12 5.91 9.78
C VAL A 13 1.11 5.21 10.69
N SER A 14 1.05 3.88 10.72
CA SER A 14 2.06 3.05 11.38
C SER A 14 3.03 2.51 10.35
N THR A 15 4.22 3.10 10.26
CA THR A 15 5.31 2.53 9.46
C THR A 15 6.00 1.46 10.28
N ILE A 16 5.67 0.18 10.03
CA ILE A 16 6.48 -0.93 10.54
C ILE A 16 7.77 -0.96 9.74
N ARG A 17 8.84 -0.36 10.28
CA ARG A 17 10.19 -0.52 9.76
C ARG A 17 10.74 -1.85 10.26
N THR A 18 10.59 -2.91 9.48
CA THR A 18 11.30 -4.18 9.75
C THR A 18 12.73 -4.04 9.25
N SER A 19 13.62 -3.50 10.08
CA SER A 19 15.07 -3.67 9.91
C SER A 19 15.48 -4.99 10.56
N THR A 20 15.46 -6.09 9.81
CA THR A 20 16.14 -7.32 10.23
C THR A 20 17.64 -7.16 10.05
N SER A 21 18.32 -6.67 11.10
CA SER A 21 19.77 -6.78 11.24
C SER A 21 20.09 -8.07 11.99
N ASN A 22 20.34 -9.15 11.26
CA ASN A 22 20.91 -10.35 11.88
C ASN A 22 22.43 -10.12 12.03
N SER A 23 22.87 -9.68 13.20
CA SER A 23 24.28 -9.68 13.58
C SER A 23 24.60 -10.99 14.30
N SER A 24 25.07 -11.99 13.56
CA SER A 24 25.85 -13.09 14.14
C SER A 24 27.10 -13.27 13.27
N SER A 25 28.23 -12.89 13.85
CA SER A 25 29.55 -12.88 13.22
C SER A 25 30.25 -14.20 13.47
N THR A 26 30.44 -15.00 12.42
CA THR A 26 31.57 -15.93 12.31
C THR A 26 31.88 -16.13 10.83
N SER A 27 33.09 -15.71 10.41
CA SER A 27 33.85 -16.03 9.18
C SER A 27 33.13 -16.43 7.87
N SER A 28 33.53 -15.77 6.78
CA SER A 28 33.20 -16.01 5.35
C SER A 28 31.82 -15.54 4.86
N GLY A 29 31.84 -14.45 4.09
CA GLY A 29 30.76 -14.01 3.20
C GLY A 29 29.50 -13.53 3.91
N ILE A 30 29.40 -12.22 4.21
CA ILE A 30 28.13 -11.61 4.62
C ILE A 30 27.17 -11.66 3.41
N ALA A 31 26.37 -12.72 3.32
CA ALA A 31 25.25 -12.80 2.41
C ALA A 31 24.16 -11.85 2.94
N ARG A 32 24.17 -10.59 2.46
CA ARG A 32 23.03 -9.69 2.65
C ARG A 32 21.86 -10.25 1.85
N LEU A 33 20.93 -10.90 2.55
CA LEU A 33 19.69 -11.36 1.94
C LEU A 33 18.82 -10.13 1.66
N HIS A 34 18.98 -9.52 0.48
CA HIS A 34 18.11 -8.44 0.00
C HIS A 34 16.73 -9.05 -0.25
N ARG A 35 15.81 -8.90 0.71
CA ARG A 35 14.40 -9.25 0.51
C ARG A 35 13.68 -8.07 -0.13
N LYS A 36 12.86 -8.37 -1.14
CA LYS A 36 11.96 -7.39 -1.75
C LYS A 36 11.10 -6.75 -0.66
N PRO A 37 11.01 -5.41 -0.63
CA PRO A 37 10.23 -4.72 0.39
C PRO A 37 8.75 -5.05 0.24
N GLN A 38 8.08 -5.11 1.39
CA GLN A 38 6.65 -5.37 1.41
C GLN A 38 5.88 -4.15 0.94
N LYS A 39 4.86 -4.37 0.10
CA LYS A 39 3.96 -3.30 -0.33
C LYS A 39 3.16 -2.76 0.86
N PRO A 40 2.92 -1.45 0.95
CA PRO A 40 2.02 -0.90 1.95
C PRO A 40 0.61 -1.47 1.81
N LEU A 41 -0.12 -1.55 2.93
CA LEU A 41 -1.47 -2.08 2.97
C LEU A 41 -2.47 -1.03 3.44
N LEU A 42 -3.61 -0.94 2.77
CA LEU A 42 -4.83 -0.34 3.32
C LEU A 42 -5.58 -1.44 4.07
N VAL A 43 -5.56 -1.37 5.40
CA VAL A 43 -6.26 -2.32 6.28
C VAL A 43 -7.57 -1.69 6.75
N MET A 44 -8.67 -2.39 6.53
CA MET A 44 -10.02 -1.98 6.91
C MET A 44 -10.62 -3.00 7.86
N PHE A 45 -11.20 -2.49 8.93
CA PHE A 45 -11.97 -3.24 9.90
C PHE A 45 -13.45 -3.02 9.59
N LEU A 46 -14.14 -4.07 9.16
CA LEU A 46 -15.50 -3.99 8.65
C LEU A 46 -16.45 -4.73 9.58
N LYS A 47 -17.62 -4.14 9.79
CA LYS A 47 -18.80 -4.77 10.37
C LYS A 47 -19.94 -4.55 9.38
N GLY A 48 -20.58 -5.62 8.92
CA GLY A 48 -21.73 -5.45 8.03
C GLY A 48 -22.91 -4.80 8.76
N ARG A 49 -23.87 -4.31 7.99
CA ARG A 49 -25.02 -3.55 8.53
C ARG A 49 -26.06 -4.44 9.18
N ASP A 50 -26.14 -5.69 8.73
CA ASP A 50 -27.09 -6.65 9.26
C ASP A 50 -26.59 -7.20 10.61
N ALA A 51 -27.51 -7.48 11.52
CA ALA A 51 -27.15 -8.04 12.84
C ALA A 51 -26.45 -9.40 12.73
N SER A 52 -26.65 -10.13 11.63
CA SER A 52 -25.99 -11.39 11.29
C SER A 52 -24.65 -11.22 10.56
N ALA A 53 -24.27 -9.99 10.21
CA ALA A 53 -23.09 -9.77 9.41
C ALA A 53 -21.81 -9.95 10.23
N ARG A 54 -20.94 -10.83 9.74
CA ARG A 54 -19.64 -11.13 10.35
C ARG A 54 -18.74 -9.91 10.38
N LEU A 55 -17.94 -9.81 11.43
CA LEU A 55 -16.81 -8.88 11.45
C LEU A 55 -15.79 -9.35 10.41
N SER A 56 -15.06 -8.43 9.80
CA SER A 56 -14.02 -8.81 8.84
C SER A 56 -12.85 -7.83 8.81
N ILE A 57 -11.67 -8.36 8.50
CA ILE A 57 -10.50 -7.58 8.10
C ILE A 57 -10.38 -7.68 6.59
N VAL A 58 -10.16 -6.55 5.94
CA VAL A 58 -9.76 -6.49 4.54
C VAL A 58 -8.44 -5.76 4.45
N ALA A 59 -7.43 -6.40 3.86
CA ALA A 59 -6.16 -5.78 3.53
C ALA A 59 -6.06 -5.63 2.02
N VAL A 60 -5.76 -4.43 1.53
CA VAL A 60 -5.56 -4.12 0.11
C VAL A 60 -4.14 -3.64 -0.10
N GLU A 61 -3.41 -4.24 -1.03
CA GLU A 61 -2.08 -3.77 -1.41
C GLU A 61 -2.16 -2.42 -2.15
N ILE A 62 -1.31 -1.50 -1.71
CA ILE A 62 -1.05 -0.24 -2.38
C ILE A 62 0.23 -0.43 -3.19
N ASP A 63 0.10 -0.37 -4.52
CA ASP A 63 1.24 -0.38 -5.42
C ASP A 63 1.25 0.86 -6.32
N HIS A 64 2.24 0.91 -7.20
CA HIS A 64 2.47 2.04 -8.10
C HIS A 64 1.25 2.39 -8.98
N ASN A 65 0.35 1.43 -9.24
CA ASN A 65 -0.83 1.59 -10.09
C ASN A 65 -2.14 1.72 -9.28
N THR A 66 -2.10 1.53 -7.95
CA THR A 66 -3.24 1.85 -7.08
C THR A 66 -3.38 3.36 -6.92
N ALA A 67 -4.59 3.90 -7.12
CA ALA A 67 -4.88 5.32 -7.02
C ALA A 67 -6.22 5.59 -6.32
N VAL A 68 -6.33 6.77 -5.70
CA VAL A 68 -7.61 7.28 -5.20
C VAL A 68 -8.27 8.12 -6.29
N LYS A 69 -9.49 7.74 -6.68
CA LYS A 69 -10.33 8.48 -7.63
C LYS A 69 -11.46 9.18 -6.87
N ARG A 70 -11.42 10.51 -6.87
CA ARG A 70 -12.34 11.38 -6.13
C ARG A 70 -13.65 11.62 -6.89
N GLU A 71 -13.56 11.57 -8.21
CA GLU A 71 -14.62 11.74 -9.19
C GLU A 71 -15.46 10.48 -9.40
N ARG A 72 -15.00 9.29 -8.98
CA ARG A 72 -15.77 8.04 -9.11
C ARG A 72 -16.94 7.92 -8.12
N CYS A 73 -17.28 9.00 -7.43
CA CYS A 73 -18.50 9.09 -6.65
C CYS A 73 -19.72 9.34 -7.56
N GLU A 74 -20.93 9.19 -7.03
CA GLU A 74 -22.18 9.45 -7.75
C GLU A 74 -22.28 10.88 -8.33
N CYS A 75 -21.48 11.82 -7.81
CA CYS A 75 -21.45 13.19 -8.28
C CYS A 75 -20.58 13.40 -9.53
N TYR A 76 -19.74 12.42 -9.92
CA TYR A 76 -18.85 12.48 -11.08
C TYR A 76 -17.96 13.73 -11.17
N ASN A 77 -17.70 14.40 -10.04
CA ASN A 77 -17.01 15.69 -9.99
C ASN A 77 -16.00 15.72 -8.82
N SER A 78 -14.74 16.03 -9.13
CA SER A 78 -13.62 16.08 -8.18
C SER A 78 -13.70 17.26 -7.20
N HIS A 79 -14.41 18.33 -7.55
CA HIS A 79 -14.64 19.53 -6.72
C HIS A 79 -15.97 19.48 -5.96
N SER A 80 -16.71 18.38 -6.05
CA SER A 80 -17.95 18.22 -5.30
C SER A 80 -17.70 18.12 -3.80
N SER A 81 -18.68 18.55 -3.00
CA SER A 81 -18.76 18.32 -1.56
C SER A 81 -19.09 16.86 -1.20
N CYS A 82 -18.89 15.93 -2.15
CA CYS A 82 -19.13 14.52 -1.94
C CYS A 82 -18.13 13.95 -0.94
N ARG A 83 -18.62 13.24 0.08
CA ARG A 83 -17.76 12.62 1.10
C ARG A 83 -17.26 11.23 0.69
N VAL A 84 -17.32 10.87 -0.58
CA VAL A 84 -16.93 9.55 -1.07
C VAL A 84 -15.62 9.63 -1.85
N SER A 85 -14.72 8.69 -1.58
CA SER A 85 -13.51 8.45 -2.38
C SER A 85 -13.40 6.97 -2.71
N CYS A 86 -12.87 6.66 -3.88
CA CYS A 86 -12.71 5.29 -4.35
C CYS A 86 -11.24 4.96 -4.51
N VAL A 87 -10.80 3.79 -4.05
CA VAL A 87 -9.48 3.22 -4.35
C VAL A 87 -9.67 2.22 -5.48
N GLU A 88 -8.92 2.37 -6.56
CA GLU A 88 -8.92 1.45 -7.71
C GLU A 88 -7.56 1.42 -8.41
N GLN A 89 -7.39 0.49 -9.35
CA GLN A 89 -6.24 0.47 -10.25
C GLN A 89 -6.41 1.54 -11.33
N GLU A 90 -5.40 2.39 -11.53
CA GLU A 90 -5.45 3.54 -12.44
C GLU A 90 -5.72 3.15 -13.89
N ARG A 91 -5.07 2.08 -14.36
CA ARG A 91 -5.24 1.53 -15.72
C ARG A 91 -6.42 0.55 -15.83
N GLY A 92 -7.29 0.50 -14.83
CA GLY A 92 -8.26 -0.57 -14.66
C GLY A 92 -7.58 -1.88 -14.22
N GLY A 93 -8.37 -2.78 -13.66
CA GLY A 93 -7.89 -4.07 -13.15
C GLY A 93 -8.51 -4.46 -11.82
N THR A 94 -7.90 -5.45 -11.18
CA THR A 94 -8.31 -5.93 -9.86
C THR A 94 -7.28 -5.52 -8.82
N LEU A 95 -7.75 -4.98 -7.71
CA LEU A 95 -6.96 -4.74 -6.51
C LEU A 95 -6.51 -6.08 -5.93
N ARG A 96 -5.24 -6.18 -5.56
CA ARG A 96 -4.74 -7.31 -4.79
C ARG A 96 -5.13 -7.10 -3.34
N ALA A 97 -6.07 -7.90 -2.87
CA ALA A 97 -6.60 -7.79 -1.53
C ALA A 97 -6.83 -9.15 -0.91
N GLN A 98 -6.96 -9.20 0.42
CA GLN A 98 -7.36 -10.38 1.15
C GLN A 98 -8.40 -10.02 2.21
N ARG A 99 -9.37 -10.91 2.40
CA ARG A 99 -10.44 -10.78 3.39
C ARG A 99 -10.43 -11.94 4.36
N TRP A 100 -10.55 -11.62 5.64
CA TRP A 100 -10.74 -12.58 6.72
C TRP A 100 -12.01 -12.25 7.47
N ASP A 101 -12.97 -13.17 7.49
CA ASP A 101 -14.17 -13.04 8.30
C ASP A 101 -13.92 -13.62 9.69
N ALA A 102 -14.41 -12.94 10.72
CA ALA A 102 -14.38 -13.35 12.12
C ALA A 102 -15.82 -13.62 12.59
N GLU A 103 -15.98 -14.58 13.50
CA GLU A 103 -17.30 -14.93 14.07
C GLU A 103 -17.71 -13.92 15.14
N ASP A 104 -16.73 -13.49 15.93
CA ASP A 104 -16.87 -12.50 16.99
C ASP A 104 -15.60 -11.63 17.11
N LEU A 105 -15.56 -10.77 18.12
CA LEU A 105 -14.41 -9.90 18.40
C LEU A 105 -13.16 -10.68 18.85
N ALA A 106 -13.32 -11.86 19.48
CA ALA A 106 -12.21 -12.65 19.98
C ALA A 106 -11.48 -13.40 18.84
N ALA A 107 -12.22 -13.78 17.80
CA ALA A 107 -11.68 -14.36 16.57
C ALA A 107 -11.03 -13.30 15.63
N TRP A 108 -11.03 -12.03 16.02
CA TRP A 108 -10.51 -10.93 15.21
C TRP A 108 -8.99 -10.84 15.30
N ASP A 109 -8.30 -11.56 14.42
CA ASP A 109 -6.85 -11.71 14.47
C ASP A 109 -6.13 -10.86 13.39
N VAL A 110 -5.45 -9.80 13.84
CA VAL A 110 -4.66 -8.89 12.98
C VAL A 110 -3.34 -9.54 12.54
N ALA A 111 -2.83 -10.55 13.25
CA ALA A 111 -1.58 -11.22 12.88
C ALA A 111 -1.66 -11.87 11.49
N LYS A 112 -2.86 -12.30 11.08
CA LYS A 112 -3.15 -12.82 9.73
C LYS A 112 -2.78 -11.86 8.61
N VAL A 113 -2.88 -10.55 8.85
CA VAL A 113 -2.48 -9.53 7.86
C VAL A 113 -0.96 -9.57 7.64
N GLY A 114 -0.18 -9.66 8.72
CA GLY A 114 1.28 -9.75 8.65
C GLY A 114 1.78 -11.09 8.11
N GLU A 115 1.05 -12.18 8.35
CA GLU A 115 1.33 -13.48 7.72
C GLU A 115 1.14 -13.43 6.21
N TRP A 116 0.00 -12.89 5.75
CA TRP A 116 -0.28 -12.75 4.33
C TRP A 116 0.71 -11.84 3.63
N GLN A 117 1.09 -10.72 4.26
CA GLN A 117 2.10 -9.83 3.71
C GLN A 117 3.44 -10.56 3.50
N ARG A 118 3.80 -11.52 4.36
CA ARG A 118 5.04 -12.31 4.20
C ARG A 118 4.95 -13.40 3.13
N LYS A 119 3.75 -13.83 2.73
CA LYS A 119 3.51 -14.91 1.77
C LYS A 119 3.18 -14.33 0.39
N GLU A 120 4.16 -14.30 -0.51
CA GLU A 120 3.91 -13.93 -1.91
C GLU A 120 3.10 -15.06 -2.59
N GLY A 121 1.93 -14.74 -3.16
CA GLY A 121 1.11 -15.70 -3.92
C GLY A 121 -0.05 -16.40 -3.21
N GLU A 122 -0.41 -16.05 -1.97
CA GLU A 122 -1.57 -16.64 -1.27
C GLU A 122 -2.92 -16.17 -1.84
N LYS A 123 -4.00 -16.93 -1.53
CA LYS A 123 -5.39 -16.67 -1.93
C LYS A 123 -5.71 -15.18 -1.83
N VAL A 124 -6.07 -14.59 -2.97
CA VAL A 124 -6.46 -13.18 -3.12
C VAL A 124 -7.98 -13.14 -3.18
N TRP A 125 -8.61 -12.13 -2.59
CA TRP A 125 -10.02 -11.84 -2.80
C TRP A 125 -10.27 -11.60 -4.29
N PRO A 126 -10.92 -12.54 -5.00
CA PRO A 126 -11.01 -12.47 -6.45
C PRO A 126 -11.89 -11.30 -6.89
N ASN A 127 -11.53 -10.71 -8.03
CA ASN A 127 -12.36 -9.73 -8.76
C ASN A 127 -12.68 -8.43 -8.02
N LEU A 128 -11.95 -8.07 -6.95
CA LEU A 128 -12.14 -6.79 -6.28
C LEU A 128 -11.62 -5.65 -7.17
N ARG A 129 -12.51 -4.93 -7.85
CA ARG A 129 -12.10 -3.83 -8.75
C ARG A 129 -11.92 -2.49 -8.05
N ARG A 130 -12.71 -2.24 -7.01
CA ARG A 130 -12.80 -0.94 -6.35
C ARG A 130 -13.17 -1.10 -4.88
N VAL A 131 -12.61 -0.24 -4.05
CA VAL A 131 -13.06 0.01 -2.68
C VAL A 131 -13.61 1.42 -2.59
N SER A 132 -14.89 1.56 -2.25
CA SER A 132 -15.53 2.88 -2.07
C SER A 132 -15.66 3.18 -0.58
N MET A 133 -15.13 4.32 -0.15
CA MET A 133 -15.15 4.76 1.24
C MET A 133 -15.97 6.04 1.36
N LYS A 134 -16.96 6.03 2.26
CA LYS A 134 -17.75 7.21 2.64
C LYS A 134 -17.26 7.73 3.97
N PHE A 135 -16.79 8.97 3.99
CA PHE A 135 -16.30 9.64 5.19
C PHE A 135 -17.44 10.36 5.92
N GLU A 136 -17.31 10.46 7.25
CA GLU A 136 -18.26 11.24 8.06
C GLU A 136 -18.11 12.74 7.78
N LYS A 137 -16.88 13.22 7.60
CA LYS A 137 -16.55 14.62 7.36
C LYS A 137 -15.74 14.80 6.09
N MET A 138 -15.85 15.97 5.46
CA MET A 138 -15.09 16.28 4.24
C MET A 138 -13.60 16.42 4.54
N GLU A 139 -13.28 16.92 5.72
CA GLU A 139 -11.91 17.09 6.21
C GLU A 139 -11.20 15.73 6.30
N ASP A 140 -11.90 14.68 6.76
CA ASP A 140 -11.32 13.34 6.86
C ASP A 140 -11.13 12.69 5.48
N ARG A 141 -12.05 12.98 4.55
CA ARG A 141 -11.86 12.61 3.13
C ARG A 141 -10.60 13.26 2.58
N TYR A 142 -10.38 14.56 2.81
CA TYR A 142 -9.18 15.27 2.32
C TYR A 142 -7.90 14.81 3.00
N LYS A 143 -7.93 14.50 4.31
CA LYS A 143 -6.78 13.88 4.98
C LYS A 143 -6.38 12.56 4.32
N PHE A 144 -7.36 11.71 3.99
CA PHE A 144 -7.09 10.41 3.37
C PHE A 144 -6.71 10.52 1.88
N ALA A 145 -7.57 11.14 1.08
CA ALA A 145 -7.54 11.15 -0.38
C ALA A 145 -6.85 12.39 -0.99
N GLY A 146 -6.54 13.39 -0.17
CA GLY A 146 -6.08 14.68 -0.63
C GLY A 146 -7.19 15.58 -1.17
N SER A 147 -6.81 16.81 -1.53
CA SER A 147 -7.68 17.82 -2.12
C SER A 147 -7.41 17.97 -3.63
N PRO A 148 -8.35 18.55 -4.40
CA PRO A 148 -8.06 18.94 -5.78
C PRO A 148 -6.84 19.87 -5.85
N CYS A 149 -5.87 19.54 -6.70
CA CYS A 149 -4.72 20.38 -7.00
C CYS A 149 -4.51 20.45 -8.52
N SER A 150 -3.82 21.51 -8.96
CA SER A 150 -3.41 21.74 -10.35
C SER A 150 -1.95 21.35 -10.61
N CYS A 151 -1.32 20.61 -9.68
CA CYS A 151 0.08 20.22 -9.80
C CYS A 151 0.29 19.31 -11.01
N ASN A 152 1.17 19.71 -11.92
CA ASN A 152 1.64 18.87 -13.02
C ASN A 152 2.90 18.12 -12.59
N VAL A 153 2.72 16.98 -11.94
CA VAL A 153 3.82 16.18 -11.41
C VAL A 153 4.45 15.34 -12.51
N ARG A 154 5.72 15.61 -12.84
CA ARG A 154 6.51 14.86 -13.83
C ARG A 154 7.70 14.14 -13.20
N THR A 155 8.19 14.66 -12.08
CA THR A 155 9.37 14.15 -11.37
C THR A 155 9.02 13.67 -9.97
N THR A 156 9.87 12.80 -9.39
CA THR A 156 9.72 12.37 -8.00
C THR A 156 9.77 13.54 -7.02
N HIS A 157 10.63 14.55 -7.27
CA HIS A 157 10.73 15.72 -6.40
C HIS A 157 9.44 16.55 -6.39
N GLU A 158 8.82 16.74 -7.55
CA GLU A 158 7.52 17.41 -7.65
C GLU A 158 6.41 16.61 -6.94
N LEU A 159 6.46 15.27 -7.02
CA LEU A 159 5.53 14.40 -6.30
C LEU A 159 5.68 14.58 -4.78
N SER A 160 6.91 14.58 -4.27
CA SER A 160 7.20 14.81 -2.85
C SER A 160 6.63 16.14 -2.37
N ARG A 161 6.82 17.21 -3.16
CA ARG A 161 6.29 18.54 -2.82
C ARG A 161 4.76 18.56 -2.82
N CYS A 162 4.14 17.96 -3.84
CA CYS A 162 2.69 17.81 -3.94
C CYS A 162 2.11 17.04 -2.72
N ASN A 163 2.82 16.00 -2.27
CA ASN A 163 2.47 15.24 -1.08
C ASN A 163 2.68 16.03 0.22
N LEU A 164 3.71 16.89 0.30
CA LEU A 164 3.95 17.77 1.45
C LEU A 164 2.82 18.79 1.64
N GLU A 165 2.26 19.28 0.54
CA GLU A 165 1.06 20.12 0.51
C GLU A 165 -0.25 19.33 0.76
N SER A 166 -0.14 18.03 1.07
CA SER A 166 -1.27 17.12 1.33
C SER A 166 -2.26 16.96 0.17
N HIS A 167 -1.86 17.29 -1.06
CA HIS A 167 -2.74 17.23 -2.23
C HIS A 167 -3.17 15.81 -2.63
N ASN A 168 -2.39 14.78 -2.27
CA ASN A 168 -2.77 13.37 -2.44
C ASN A 168 -3.14 12.69 -1.11
N GLY A 169 -3.19 13.47 -0.02
CA GLY A 169 -3.47 12.98 1.33
C GLY A 169 -2.48 11.92 1.82
N LEU A 170 -2.88 11.23 2.88
CA LEU A 170 -2.10 10.13 3.46
C LEU A 170 -1.90 8.97 2.49
N PHE A 171 -2.88 8.71 1.61
CA PHE A 171 -2.74 7.66 0.61
C PHE A 171 -1.54 7.93 -0.32
N GLY A 172 -1.40 9.16 -0.82
CA GLY A 172 -0.29 9.54 -1.70
C GLY A 172 1.08 9.43 -1.01
N ILE A 173 1.15 9.81 0.27
CA ILE A 173 2.37 9.71 1.07
C ILE A 173 2.78 8.24 1.24
N VAL A 174 1.84 7.38 1.66
CA VAL A 174 2.10 5.94 1.87
C VAL A 174 2.51 5.26 0.56
N LYS A 175 1.84 5.59 -0.55
CA LYS A 175 2.21 5.11 -1.88
C LYS A 175 3.64 5.52 -2.25
N GLN A 176 4.00 6.79 -2.07
CA GLN A 176 5.36 7.27 -2.35
C GLN A 176 6.41 6.52 -1.53
N VAL A 177 6.16 6.29 -0.24
CA VAL A 177 7.08 5.51 0.62
C VAL A 177 7.27 4.09 0.09
N GLY A 178 6.19 3.42 -0.32
CA GLY A 178 6.27 2.10 -0.95
C GLY A 178 7.08 2.10 -2.25
N ASP A 179 6.83 3.08 -3.12
CA ASP A 179 7.54 3.25 -4.39
C ASP A 179 9.04 3.57 -4.17
N GLU A 180 9.40 4.33 -3.14
CA GLU A 180 10.78 4.60 -2.72
C GLU A 180 11.50 3.36 -2.21
N MET A 181 10.86 2.59 -1.33
CA MET A 181 11.43 1.34 -0.81
C MET A 181 11.74 0.37 -1.95
N LEU A 182 10.80 0.21 -2.88
CA LEU A 182 10.96 -0.69 -4.02
C LEU A 182 12.08 -0.23 -4.96
N ARG A 183 12.17 1.07 -5.27
CA ARG A 183 13.27 1.63 -6.07
C ARG A 183 14.64 1.41 -5.42
N LYS A 184 14.73 1.64 -4.10
CA LYS A 184 15.97 1.42 -3.36
C LYS A 184 16.41 -0.05 -3.44
N TYR A 185 15.47 -0.98 -3.26
CA TYR A 185 15.73 -2.41 -3.41
C TYR A 185 16.29 -2.77 -4.80
N HIS A 186 15.68 -2.27 -5.88
CA HIS A 186 16.17 -2.51 -7.24
C HIS A 186 17.56 -1.90 -7.46
N SER A 187 17.80 -0.67 -7.01
CA SER A 187 19.12 -0.03 -7.14
C SER A 187 20.23 -0.79 -6.41
N GLU A 188 19.94 -1.34 -5.23
CA GLU A 188 20.89 -2.17 -4.48
C GLU A 188 21.17 -3.50 -5.20
N GLN A 189 20.15 -4.14 -5.78
CA GLN A 189 20.33 -5.35 -6.58
C GLN A 189 21.19 -5.10 -7.82
N ASP A 190 20.94 -4.01 -8.55
CA ASP A 190 21.70 -3.66 -9.75
C ASP A 190 23.18 -3.39 -9.41
N GLN A 191 23.45 -2.69 -8.30
CA GLN A 191 24.81 -2.46 -7.81
C GLN A 191 25.52 -3.76 -7.37
N ALA A 192 24.78 -4.69 -6.75
CA ALA A 192 25.34 -5.99 -6.37
C ALA A 192 25.66 -6.86 -7.61
N SER A 193 24.78 -6.84 -8.62
CA SER A 193 24.98 -7.57 -9.87
C SER A 193 26.16 -7.05 -10.67
N SER A 194 26.33 -5.72 -10.78
CA SER A 194 27.44 -5.11 -11.52
C SER A 194 28.81 -5.34 -10.87
N ARG A 195 28.86 -5.54 -9.55
CA ARG A 195 30.09 -5.91 -8.82
C ARG A 195 30.47 -7.40 -8.96
N THR A 196 29.58 -8.26 -9.44
CA THR A 196 29.78 -9.72 -9.47
C THR A 196 30.31 -10.23 -10.83
N ILE A 197 30.56 -9.36 -11.81
CA ILE A 197 31.18 -9.78 -13.08
C ILE A 197 32.72 -9.68 -12.97
N GLN A 198 33.36 -10.77 -12.52
CA GLN A 198 34.75 -11.07 -12.90
C GLN A 198 34.72 -12.10 -14.04
N LEU A 199 34.88 -11.63 -15.28
CA LEU A 199 35.24 -12.49 -16.40
C LEU A 199 36.70 -12.90 -16.18
N GLY A 200 36.91 -14.15 -15.76
CA GLY A 200 38.25 -14.74 -15.76
C GLY A 200 38.79 -14.81 -17.20
N PRO A 201 40.12 -14.70 -17.40
CA PRO A 201 40.70 -14.72 -18.73
C PRO A 201 40.36 -16.04 -19.43
N VAL A 202 39.91 -15.94 -20.68
CA VAL A 202 39.80 -17.08 -21.59
C VAL A 202 41.22 -17.62 -21.79
N PRO A 203 41.50 -18.91 -21.53
CA PRO A 203 42.81 -19.45 -21.80
C PRO A 203 43.05 -19.40 -23.32
N GLU A 204 44.01 -18.57 -23.73
CA GLU A 204 44.64 -18.68 -25.05
C GLU A 204 45.44 -19.99 -25.03
N GLY A 205 44.81 -21.04 -25.58
CA GLY A 205 45.51 -22.25 -25.97
C GLY A 205 45.97 -22.10 -27.41
N ASP A 206 47.24 -21.76 -27.56
CA ASP A 206 48.02 -21.80 -28.80
C ASP A 206 48.09 -23.23 -29.39
N PHE A 207 47.93 -23.32 -30.72
CA PHE A 207 48.32 -24.35 -31.70
C PHE A 207 48.19 -25.85 -31.39
#